data_AF-A0A6P6DFM0-F1
#
_entry.id   AF-A0A6P6DFM0-F1
#
_cell.length_a   1.000
_cell.length_b   1.000
_cell.length_c   1.000
_cell.angle_alpha   90.00
_cell.angle_beta   90.00
_cell.angle_gamma   90.00
#
_symmetry.space_group_name_H-M   'P 1'
#
loop_
_entity.id
_entity.type
_entity.pdbx_description
1 polymer ?
#
loop_
_entity_poly.entity_id
_entity_poly.type
_entity_poly.pdbx_seq_one_letter_code
_entity_poly.pdbx_strand_id
1 'polypeptide(L)' 'MQQQNKPGACPEVSAGSYGRCDDHCSGDESCPNNMKCCNNGCGHACIVPVF' A
#
# COMPACT_ATOMS: atom_id res chain seq x y z
N MET A 1 2.95 12.04 11.53
CA MET A 1 2.30 11.57 10.30
C MET A 1 1.73 10.20 10.58
N GLN A 2 0.55 10.13 11.21
CA GLN A 2 -0.13 8.85 11.41
C GLN A 2 -0.76 8.48 10.08
N GLN A 3 -0.07 7.65 9.30
CA GLN A 3 -0.75 6.88 8.27
C GLN A 3 -1.76 6.03 9.03
N GLN A 4 -3.06 6.32 8.84
CA GLN A 4 -4.17 5.76 9.61
C GLN A 4 -4.13 4.23 9.53
N ASN A 5 -3.44 3.62 10.49
CA ASN A 5 -2.81 2.32 10.29
C ASN A 5 -3.86 1.22 10.41
N LYS A 6 -4.44 0.80 9.26
CA LYS A 6 -5.23 -0.43 9.23
C LYS A 6 -4.36 -1.59 9.73
N PRO A 7 -4.93 -2.55 10.48
CA PRO A 7 -4.15 -3.64 11.05
C PRO A 7 -3.52 -4.50 9.94
N GLY A 8 -2.31 -4.99 10.22
CA GLY A 8 -1.46 -5.68 9.25
C GLY A 8 -0.35 -4.78 8.68
N ALA A 9 0.60 -5.39 7.95
CA ALA A 9 1.76 -4.77 7.35
C ALA A 9 1.69 -4.85 5.81
N CYS A 10 2.42 -3.96 5.14
CA CYS A 10 2.60 -4.06 3.70
C CYS A 10 3.41 -5.33 3.38
N PRO A 11 2.96 -6.17 2.44
CA PRO A 11 3.78 -7.28 1.97
C PRO A 11 5.07 -6.75 1.36
N GLU A 12 6.17 -7.48 1.53
CA GLU A 12 7.42 -7.15 0.84
C GLU A 12 7.21 -7.26 -0.67
N VAL A 13 7.25 -6.11 -1.35
CA VAL A 13 7.24 -6.06 -2.79
C VAL A 13 8.59 -6.56 -3.26
N SER A 14 8.63 -7.68 -3.98
CA SER A 14 9.89 -8.24 -4.49
C SER A 14 10.63 -7.17 -5.31
N ALA A 15 11.85 -6.84 -4.89
CA ALA A 15 12.69 -5.83 -5.52
C ALA A 15 12.85 -6.15 -7.01
N GLY A 16 12.31 -5.28 -7.87
CA GLY A 16 12.26 -5.48 -9.34
C GLY A 16 10.85 -5.51 -9.92
N SER A 17 9.83 -5.72 -9.08
CA SER A 17 8.41 -5.60 -9.46
C SER A 17 7.96 -4.15 -9.26
N TYR A 18 8.33 -3.28 -10.19
CA TYR A 18 7.83 -1.90 -10.16
C TYR A 18 6.35 -1.92 -10.51
N GLY A 19 5.55 -1.37 -9.60
CA GLY A 19 4.14 -1.13 -9.87
C GLY A 19 3.98 -0.04 -10.89
N ARG A 20 2.72 0.28 -11.20
CA ARG A 20 2.45 1.52 -11.92
C ARG A 20 2.97 2.69 -11.07
N CYS A 21 3.71 3.61 -11.69
CA CYS A 21 4.11 4.89 -11.09
C CYS A 21 2.90 5.83 -11.01
N ASP A 22 1.84 5.37 -10.34
CA ASP A 22 0.61 6.12 -10.13
C ASP A 22 0.22 5.99 -8.66
N ASP A 23 -0.14 7.10 -8.05
CA ASP A 23 -0.56 7.16 -6.66
C ASP A 23 -2.05 6.85 -6.57
N HIS A 24 -2.37 5.55 -6.57
CA HIS A 24 -3.75 5.07 -6.45
C HIS A 24 -4.36 5.34 -5.07
N CYS A 25 -3.54 5.65 -4.07
CA CYS A 25 -3.96 5.95 -2.70
C CYS A 25 -3.00 6.94 -2.05
N SER A 26 -3.49 7.74 -1.10
CA SER A 26 -2.65 8.63 -0.27
C SER A 26 -2.52 8.13 1.18
N GLY A 27 -3.33 7.13 1.57
CA GLY A 27 -3.31 6.49 2.87
C GLY A 27 -4.18 5.25 2.90
N ASP A 28 -4.08 4.47 3.97
CA ASP A 28 -4.83 3.21 4.11
C ASP A 28 -6.34 3.41 3.96
N GLU A 29 -6.88 4.54 4.43
CA GLU A 29 -8.30 4.91 4.32
C GLU A 29 -8.78 5.13 2.88
N SER A 30 -7.88 5.54 1.97
CA SER A 30 -8.21 5.67 0.55
C SER A 30 -8.46 4.31 -0.10
N CYS A 31 -7.95 3.23 0.52
CA CYS A 31 -8.11 1.89 0.02
C CYS A 31 -9.41 1.26 0.55
N PRO A 32 -10.17 0.56 -0.31
CA PRO A 32 -11.38 -0.13 0.13
C PRO A 32 -11.05 -1.31 1.06
N ASN A 33 -12.01 -1.72 1.88
CA ASN A 33 -11.87 -2.85 2.81
C ASN A 33 -10.70 -2.70 3.80
N ASN A 34 -10.03 -3.80 4.12
CA ASN A 34 -8.84 -3.84 4.98
C ASN A 34 -7.53 -3.67 4.19
N MET A 35 -7.59 -3.15 2.95
CA MET A 35 -6.38 -2.94 2.15
C MET A 35 -5.57 -1.76 2.69
N LYS A 36 -4.24 -1.88 2.63
CA LYS A 36 -3.30 -0.84 3.04
C LYS A 36 -2.70 -0.15 1.82
N CYS A 37 -2.40 1.12 1.99
CA CYS A 37 -1.75 1.92 0.96
C CYS A 37 -0.24 1.74 1.09
N CYS A 38 0.32 0.93 0.20
CA CYS A 38 1.71 0.52 0.25
C CYS A 38 2.45 1.06 -0.96
N ASN A 39 3.72 1.43 -0.76
CA ASN A 39 4.58 1.82 -1.87
C ASN A 39 4.95 0.59 -2.70
N ASN A 40 4.68 0.61 -4.00
CA ASN A 40 4.99 -0.50 -4.91
C ASN A 40 6.29 -0.27 -5.70
N GLY A 41 7.25 0.44 -5.10
CA GLY A 41 8.55 0.78 -5.68
C GLY A 41 8.56 2.01 -6.60
N CYS A 42 7.40 2.60 -6.93
CA CYS A 42 7.34 3.86 -7.68
C CYS A 42 6.21 4.76 -7.21
N GLY A 43 4.97 4.26 -7.22
CA GLY A 43 3.80 4.93 -6.66
C GLY A 43 3.25 4.19 -5.45
N HIS A 44 2.07 4.63 -5.01
CA HIS A 44 1.30 3.98 -3.96
C HIS A 44 0.14 3.16 -4.52
N ALA A 45 -0.01 1.94 -4.03
CA ALA A 45 -1.09 1.04 -4.43
C ALA A 45 -1.79 0.47 -3.21
N CYS A 46 -3.08 0.18 -3.35
CA CYS A 46 -3.83 -0.56 -2.35
C CYS A 46 -3.46 -2.04 -2.43
N ILE A 47 -2.79 -2.54 -1.41
CA ILE A 47 -2.36 -3.95 -1.32
C ILE A 47 -3.05 -4.61 -0.14
N VAL A 48 -3.36 -5.89 -0.28
CA VAL A 48 -3.87 -6.70 0.83
C VAL A 48 -2.76 -6.81 1.88
N PRO A 49 -3.00 -6.41 3.14
CA PRO A 49 -1.98 -6.48 4.18
C PRO A 49 -1.71 -7.93 4.59
N VAL A 50 -0.50 -8.14 5.11
CA VAL A 50 -0.10 -9.38 5.78
C VAL A 50 -0.19 -9.21 7.29
N PHE A 51 -0.51 -10.29 8.02
CA PHE A 51 -0.64 -10.32 9.48
C PHE A 51 0.44 -11.20 10.09
#